data_AF-A0A1I6YAV7-F1
#
_entry.id   AF-A0A1I6YAV7-F1
#
_cell.length_a   1.000
_cell.length_b   1.000
_cell.length_c   1.000
_cell.angle_alpha   90.00
_cell.angle_beta   90.00
_cell.angle_gamma   90.00
#
_symmetry.space_group_name_H-M   'P 1'
#
loop_
_entity.id
_entity.type
_entity.pdbx_description
1 polymer ?
#
loop_
_entity_poly.entity_id
_entity_poly.type
_entity_poly.pdbx_seq_one_letter_code
_entity_poly.pdbx_strand_id
1 'polypeptide(L)'
;MKLNFIDATLDRLKEPLAIITTKHDIIEFLKLQKLKCKYYLNAEIELNQESALIKQLSKCNVKHPFFKNSLCNNRLPIENLGKNYSILINEVKLINKKIDLHGFELNNQVLNCELSYLEEWQNVPENELHFYYAQVHIKNSYLSIKRIVDQIMVNTNLDHQQTKKLISQLYLKINSSLQNFKSKFGKSIEESKLQEMEIDDFRFLIQFYIQKLLKHIELNYQTVLDHTVPIPMRSQLRNTCELLEKQNEILQRTLSLSSEIISLIKLPFEHIKELEACPKFCFSKAYFLINYIEIWHYYSAKQALTDMHALDICMRANLNANQLISYSGEFIKDHLSRIDSFQEKKLELHRYIKTVKQIPIQNKESYIPENKSLKKHILKWLKEELTFVDKVLEQSVTLQIPAPNTPLEVPKEKLNINLTNPEIALFFRLMVETNLIQTSTRTQIFDFITDNLKTETSESLSKANIKNKYYSPEHTSFETVKKALINMLDVLKRDL
;
A
#
# COMPACT_ATOMS: atom_id res chain seq x y z
N MET A 1 7.60 -25.76 -25.62
CA MET A 1 7.17 -25.46 -27.01
C MET A 1 6.65 -24.03 -27.17
N LYS A 2 5.62 -23.58 -26.43
CA LYS A 2 5.02 -22.22 -26.59
C LYS A 2 5.97 -21.05 -26.30
N LEU A 3 6.86 -21.17 -25.29
CA LEU A 3 7.87 -20.15 -24.96
C LEU A 3 8.91 -19.95 -26.07
N ASN A 4 9.41 -21.03 -26.68
CA ASN A 4 10.39 -20.97 -27.76
C ASN A 4 9.79 -20.35 -29.03
N PHE A 5 8.49 -20.56 -29.27
CA PHE A 5 7.78 -19.89 -30.36
C PHE A 5 7.68 -18.38 -30.14
N ILE A 6 7.53 -17.93 -28.89
CA ILE A 6 7.53 -16.50 -28.56
C ILE A 6 8.92 -15.90 -28.76
N ASP A 7 9.99 -16.61 -28.39
CA ASP A 7 11.36 -16.16 -28.67
C ASP A 7 11.56 -15.96 -30.18
N ALA A 8 11.20 -16.97 -30.99
CA ALA A 8 11.27 -16.87 -32.45
C ALA A 8 10.38 -15.74 -33.01
N THR A 9 9.21 -15.49 -32.43
CA THR A 9 8.30 -14.43 -32.89
C THR A 9 8.78 -13.04 -32.47
N LEU A 10 9.40 -12.91 -31.30
CA LEU A 10 10.05 -11.69 -30.83
C LEU A 10 11.31 -11.36 -31.65
N ASP A 11 12.03 -12.39 -32.11
CA ASP A 11 13.15 -12.20 -33.03
C ASP A 11 12.67 -11.81 -34.43
N ARG A 12 11.57 -12.40 -34.91
CA ARG A 12 10.91 -11.97 -36.17
C ARG A 12 10.43 -10.51 -36.16
N LEU A 13 10.15 -9.92 -34.99
CA LEU A 13 9.88 -8.47 -34.91
C LEU A 13 11.07 -7.62 -35.35
N LYS A 14 12.29 -8.17 -35.31
CA LYS A 14 13.55 -7.51 -35.71
C LYS A 14 13.93 -7.79 -37.18
N GLU A 15 13.27 -8.74 -37.82
CA GLU A 15 13.53 -9.21 -39.20
C GLU A 15 12.77 -8.53 -40.37
N PRO A 16 11.89 -7.51 -40.22
CA PRO A 16 11.11 -7.01 -41.37
C PRO A 16 11.93 -6.49 -42.56
N LEU A 17 13.25 -6.33 -42.46
CA LEU A 17 14.11 -5.85 -43.54
C LEU A 17 14.89 -6.96 -44.26
N ALA A 18 14.84 -8.21 -43.80
CA ALA A 18 15.73 -9.26 -44.29
C ALA A 18 15.15 -10.15 -45.40
N ILE A 19 13.84 -10.11 -45.65
CA ILE A 19 13.12 -11.17 -46.40
C ILE A 19 12.54 -10.70 -47.74
N ILE A 20 12.34 -9.38 -47.94
CA ILE A 20 11.75 -8.86 -49.18
C ILE A 20 12.65 -7.77 -49.76
N THR A 21 13.17 -8.01 -50.97
CA THR A 21 14.19 -7.16 -51.59
C THR A 21 13.67 -6.27 -52.70
N THR A 22 12.42 -6.45 -53.17
CA THR A 22 11.88 -5.66 -54.29
C THR A 22 10.55 -4.99 -53.97
N LYS A 23 10.34 -3.80 -54.54
CA LYS A 23 9.06 -3.05 -54.51
C LYS A 23 7.88 -3.92 -54.96
N HIS A 24 8.06 -4.78 -55.95
CA HIS A 24 7.00 -5.64 -56.49
C HIS A 24 6.52 -6.65 -55.44
N ASP A 25 7.45 -7.32 -54.77
CA ASP A 25 7.14 -8.33 -53.75
C ASP A 25 6.41 -7.72 -52.55
N ILE A 26 6.79 -6.50 -52.14
CA ILE A 26 6.11 -5.77 -51.07
C ILE A 26 4.66 -5.49 -51.47
N ILE A 27 4.42 -5.02 -52.70
CA ILE A 27 3.08 -4.70 -53.20
C ILE A 27 2.21 -5.96 -53.25
N GLU A 28 2.74 -7.07 -53.78
CA GLU A 28 2.02 -8.34 -53.83
C GLU A 28 1.70 -8.86 -52.43
N PHE A 29 2.64 -8.77 -51.49
CA PHE A 29 2.37 -9.08 -50.09
C PHE A 29 1.23 -8.24 -49.51
N LEU A 30 1.26 -6.91 -49.69
CA LEU A 30 0.24 -6.01 -49.16
C LEU A 30 -1.15 -6.27 -49.77
N LYS A 31 -1.20 -6.62 -51.06
CA LYS A 31 -2.44 -7.06 -51.74
C LYS A 31 -2.95 -8.39 -51.20
N LEU A 32 -2.08 -9.38 -50.97
CA LEU A 32 -2.44 -10.67 -50.39
C LEU A 32 -3.05 -10.52 -48.99
N GLN A 33 -2.58 -9.54 -48.22
CA GLN A 33 -3.16 -9.16 -46.92
C GLN A 33 -4.51 -8.41 -47.04
N LYS A 34 -5.01 -8.20 -48.26
CA LYS A 34 -6.24 -7.46 -48.60
C LYS A 34 -6.25 -6.02 -48.06
N LEU A 35 -5.07 -5.41 -47.98
CA LEU A 35 -4.92 -4.03 -47.48
C LEU A 35 -5.13 -3.03 -48.61
N LYS A 36 -5.82 -1.95 -48.29
CA LYS A 36 -5.94 -0.78 -49.17
C LYS A 36 -4.93 0.27 -48.72
N CYS A 37 -4.20 0.86 -49.66
CA CYS A 37 -3.34 1.99 -49.34
C CYS A 37 -4.24 3.20 -49.05
N LYS A 38 -4.26 3.64 -47.80
CA LYS A 38 -5.12 4.73 -47.35
C LYS A 38 -4.25 5.81 -46.74
N TYR A 39 -4.19 6.95 -47.41
CA TYR A 39 -3.53 8.15 -46.87
C TYR A 39 -4.52 8.90 -46.00
N TYR A 40 -4.03 9.45 -44.90
CA TYR A 40 -4.70 10.36 -44.01
C TYR A 40 -4.06 11.74 -44.14
N LEU A 41 -4.90 12.76 -44.14
CA LEU A 41 -4.48 14.15 -44.13
C LEU A 41 -5.09 14.79 -42.89
N ASN A 42 -4.25 15.24 -41.96
CA ASN A 42 -4.74 16.10 -40.87
C ASN A 42 -4.41 17.54 -41.22
N ALA A 43 -5.43 18.39 -41.26
CA ALA A 43 -5.28 19.82 -41.46
C ALA A 43 -5.71 20.56 -40.20
N GLU A 44 -4.85 21.41 -39.66
CA GLU A 44 -5.16 22.40 -38.64
C GLU A 44 -5.35 23.74 -39.34
N ILE A 45 -6.55 24.31 -39.23
CA ILE A 45 -6.98 25.50 -39.95
C ILE A 45 -7.41 26.55 -38.92
N GLU A 46 -6.66 27.64 -38.78
CA GLU A 46 -7.06 28.79 -37.97
C GLU A 46 -8.04 29.67 -38.73
N LEU A 47 -9.18 29.97 -38.11
CA LEU A 47 -10.27 30.76 -38.64
C LEU A 47 -10.21 32.18 -38.05
N ASN A 48 -9.90 33.18 -38.87
CA ASN A 48 -10.06 34.58 -38.51
C ASN A 48 -11.48 35.08 -38.83
N GLN A 49 -11.76 36.38 -38.87
CA GLN A 49 -13.08 36.87 -39.31
C GLN A 49 -13.25 36.84 -40.84
N GLU A 50 -12.14 36.90 -41.59
CA GLU A 50 -12.13 37.00 -43.06
C GLU A 50 -11.34 35.90 -43.76
N SER A 51 -10.45 35.18 -43.04
CA SER A 51 -9.56 34.17 -43.63
C SER A 51 -9.34 32.91 -42.77
N ALA A 52 -9.26 31.75 -43.41
CA ALA A 52 -8.84 30.47 -42.89
C ALA A 52 -7.37 30.21 -43.25
N LEU A 53 -6.48 30.18 -42.27
CA LEU A 53 -5.08 29.86 -42.46
C LEU A 53 -4.84 28.39 -42.15
N ILE A 54 -4.37 27.61 -43.12
CA ILE A 54 -3.84 26.27 -42.84
C ILE A 54 -2.55 26.48 -42.05
N LYS A 55 -2.60 26.22 -40.74
CA LYS A 55 -1.44 26.26 -39.84
C LYS A 55 -0.57 25.03 -40.00
N GLN A 56 -1.22 23.90 -40.25
CA GLN A 56 -0.55 22.62 -40.32
C GLN A 56 -1.30 21.69 -41.24
N LEU A 57 -0.63 21.15 -42.26
CA LEU A 57 -1.10 20.02 -43.05
C LEU A 57 -0.14 18.87 -42.83
N SER A 58 -0.63 17.73 -42.37
CA SER A 58 0.15 16.51 -42.27
C SER A 58 -0.40 15.49 -43.25
N LYS A 59 0.45 14.97 -44.13
CA LYS A 59 0.15 13.77 -44.91
C LYS A 59 0.79 12.59 -44.20
N CYS A 60 -0.05 11.66 -43.75
CA CYS A 60 0.41 10.44 -43.09
C CYS A 60 -0.29 9.23 -43.68
N ASN A 61 0.47 8.17 -43.85
CA ASN A 61 0.04 6.96 -44.55
C ASN A 61 -0.55 5.93 -43.60
N VAL A 62 -0.47 6.22 -42.32
CA VAL A 62 -0.89 5.33 -41.26
C VAL A 62 -1.75 6.14 -40.32
N LYS A 63 -2.88 5.56 -39.91
CA LYS A 63 -3.62 6.02 -38.73
C LYS A 63 -2.77 5.72 -37.48
N HIS A 64 -1.64 6.41 -37.36
CA HIS A 64 -0.69 6.24 -36.28
C HIS A 64 -1.01 7.31 -35.24
N PRO A 65 -1.25 6.94 -33.97
CA PRO A 65 -1.70 7.88 -32.93
C PRO A 65 -0.68 9.00 -32.59
N PHE A 66 0.47 9.02 -33.25
CA PHE A 66 1.64 9.82 -32.90
C PHE A 66 2.22 10.65 -34.05
N PHE A 67 1.64 10.58 -35.26
CA PHE A 67 2.18 11.30 -36.42
C PHE A 67 1.58 12.71 -36.52
N LYS A 68 2.42 13.74 -36.37
CA LYS A 68 2.10 15.14 -36.68
C LYS A 68 3.20 15.73 -37.57
N ASN A 69 2.98 15.78 -38.88
CA ASN A 69 3.87 16.51 -39.80
C ASN A 69 3.39 17.95 -39.97
N SER A 70 4.30 18.92 -40.00
CA SER A 70 3.97 20.31 -40.36
C SER A 70 4.32 20.58 -41.82
N LEU A 71 3.32 20.57 -42.69
CA LEU A 71 3.44 21.08 -44.05
C LEU A 71 2.48 22.27 -44.19
N CYS A 72 2.97 23.39 -44.70
CA CYS A 72 2.19 24.53 -45.20
C CYS A 72 1.65 25.56 -44.18
N ASN A 73 1.92 26.84 -44.48
CA ASN A 73 1.39 28.07 -43.87
C ASN A 73 0.65 28.90 -44.95
N ASN A 74 -0.46 28.41 -45.50
CA ASN A 74 -1.20 29.09 -46.56
C ASN A 74 -2.50 29.73 -46.04
N ARG A 75 -2.72 31.04 -46.33
CA ARG A 75 -3.93 31.80 -45.95
C ARG A 75 -5.01 31.70 -47.05
N LEU A 76 -6.25 31.44 -46.67
CA LEU A 76 -7.41 31.30 -47.55
C LEU A 76 -8.58 32.17 -47.05
N PRO A 77 -9.53 32.63 -47.87
CA PRO A 77 -10.71 33.38 -47.41
C PRO A 77 -11.86 32.48 -46.87
N ILE A 78 -12.61 32.95 -45.86
CA ILE A 78 -13.57 32.13 -45.05
C ILE A 78 -14.86 31.76 -45.77
N GLU A 79 -15.30 32.56 -46.74
CA GLU A 79 -16.60 32.42 -47.39
C GLU A 79 -16.78 31.09 -48.17
N ASN A 80 -15.75 30.24 -48.25
CA ASN A 80 -15.75 28.98 -48.99
C ASN A 80 -15.64 27.69 -48.15
N LEU A 81 -15.41 27.74 -46.83
CA LEU A 81 -15.10 26.54 -46.04
C LEU A 81 -16.27 25.53 -45.94
N GLY A 82 -17.51 26.02 -45.86
CA GLY A 82 -18.69 25.16 -45.74
C GLY A 82 -19.15 24.49 -47.05
N LYS A 83 -18.64 24.93 -48.20
CA LYS A 83 -19.05 24.44 -49.54
C LYS A 83 -17.91 23.88 -50.39
N ASN A 84 -16.65 24.13 -50.05
CA ASN A 84 -15.52 23.82 -50.92
C ASN A 84 -14.33 23.20 -50.15
N TYR A 85 -14.49 21.96 -49.68
CA TYR A 85 -13.33 21.08 -49.42
C TYR A 85 -12.41 20.98 -50.66
N SER A 86 -12.93 21.28 -51.85
CA SER A 86 -12.20 21.42 -53.12
C SER A 86 -10.94 22.28 -53.01
N ILE A 87 -10.90 23.29 -52.13
CA ILE A 87 -9.69 24.12 -51.95
C ILE A 87 -8.58 23.36 -51.22
N LEU A 88 -8.91 22.61 -50.15
CA LEU A 88 -7.97 21.69 -49.52
C LEU A 88 -7.52 20.62 -50.51
N ILE A 89 -8.45 20.06 -51.30
CA ILE A 89 -8.16 19.05 -52.33
C ILE A 89 -7.18 19.60 -53.39
N ASN A 90 -7.37 20.85 -53.81
CA ASN A 90 -6.51 21.52 -54.79
C ASN A 90 -5.11 21.81 -54.23
N GLU A 91 -5.02 22.31 -52.99
CA GLU A 91 -3.76 22.57 -52.28
C GLU A 91 -2.91 21.31 -52.12
N VAL A 92 -3.54 20.16 -51.81
CA VAL A 92 -2.82 18.88 -51.68
C VAL A 92 -2.66 18.15 -53.03
N LYS A 93 -3.03 18.77 -54.15
CA LYS A 93 -2.99 18.16 -55.51
C LYS A 93 -3.75 16.83 -55.63
N LEU A 94 -4.89 16.69 -54.96
CA LEU A 94 -5.71 15.47 -54.92
C LEU A 94 -6.92 15.49 -55.86
N ILE A 95 -6.85 16.28 -56.93
CA ILE A 95 -7.98 16.71 -57.77
C ILE A 95 -8.83 15.56 -58.35
N ASN A 96 -8.34 14.32 -58.36
CA ASN A 96 -9.06 13.16 -58.90
C ASN A 96 -9.24 11.99 -57.91
N LYS A 97 -9.06 12.21 -56.60
CA LYS A 97 -9.20 11.13 -55.61
C LYS A 97 -10.50 11.21 -54.84
N LYS A 98 -11.12 10.05 -54.60
CA LYS A 98 -12.24 9.93 -53.68
C LYS A 98 -11.74 10.14 -52.25
N ILE A 99 -12.22 11.21 -51.61
CA ILE A 99 -11.80 11.61 -50.26
C ILE A 99 -12.94 11.36 -49.29
N ASP A 100 -12.63 10.65 -48.20
CA ASP A 100 -13.52 10.45 -47.06
C ASP A 100 -13.10 11.39 -45.92
N LEU A 101 -14.04 12.17 -45.40
CA LEU A 101 -13.87 12.99 -44.19
C LEU A 101 -14.21 12.15 -42.95
N HIS A 102 -13.30 12.08 -41.97
CA HIS A 102 -13.46 11.26 -40.75
C HIS A 102 -13.85 12.05 -39.52
N GLY A 103 -13.50 13.34 -39.44
CA GLY A 103 -13.77 14.13 -38.25
C GLY A 103 -13.48 15.62 -38.42
N PHE A 104 -14.21 16.42 -37.63
CA PHE A 104 -14.02 17.85 -37.49
C PHE A 104 -14.09 18.23 -36.00
N GLU A 105 -13.15 19.04 -35.52
CA GLU A 105 -13.18 19.59 -34.16
C GLU A 105 -12.81 21.07 -34.23
N LEU A 106 -13.63 21.94 -33.63
CA LEU A 106 -13.41 23.38 -33.58
C LEU A 106 -13.09 23.80 -32.15
N ASN A 107 -11.84 24.19 -31.90
CA ASN A 107 -11.37 24.66 -30.59
C ASN A 107 -10.75 26.06 -30.74
N ASN A 108 -11.34 27.08 -30.10
CA ASN A 108 -10.81 28.45 -30.07
C ASN A 108 -10.34 28.95 -31.45
N GLN A 109 -11.24 28.93 -32.44
CA GLN A 109 -10.98 29.32 -33.84
C GLN A 109 -10.05 28.39 -34.64
N VAL A 110 -9.58 27.29 -34.07
CA VAL A 110 -8.80 26.29 -34.80
C VAL A 110 -9.69 25.11 -35.17
N LEU A 111 -9.82 24.86 -36.47
CA LEU A 111 -10.51 23.73 -37.05
C LEU A 111 -9.51 22.61 -37.38
N ASN A 112 -9.67 21.46 -36.75
CA ASN A 112 -8.95 20.25 -37.07
C ASN A 112 -9.78 19.38 -38.01
N CYS A 113 -9.27 19.06 -39.19
CA CYS A 113 -9.91 18.18 -40.17
C CYS A 113 -9.07 16.93 -40.40
N GLU A 114 -9.70 15.75 -40.29
CA GLU A 114 -9.10 14.47 -40.71
C GLU A 114 -9.75 14.00 -42.02
N LEU A 115 -8.99 14.07 -43.11
CA LEU A 115 -9.38 13.57 -44.43
C LEU A 115 -8.63 12.28 -44.73
N SER A 116 -9.15 11.47 -45.65
CA SER A 116 -8.41 10.31 -46.15
C SER A 116 -8.73 9.99 -47.59
N TYR A 117 -7.82 9.35 -48.30
CA TYR A 117 -8.06 8.89 -49.67
C TYR A 117 -7.36 7.56 -49.92
N LEU A 118 -7.84 6.85 -50.94
CA LEU A 118 -7.21 5.63 -51.43
C LEU A 118 -6.16 5.95 -52.50
N GLU A 119 -5.03 5.26 -52.43
CA GLU A 119 -3.95 5.33 -53.41
C GLU A 119 -3.69 3.93 -54.00
N GLU A 120 -3.18 3.88 -55.22
CA GLU A 120 -2.70 2.64 -55.80
C GLU A 120 -1.29 2.33 -55.28
N TRP A 121 -1.05 1.08 -54.86
CA TRP A 121 0.22 0.67 -54.28
C TRP A 121 1.44 0.95 -55.19
N GLN A 122 1.25 0.98 -56.51
CA GLN A 122 2.28 1.31 -57.49
C GLN A 122 2.81 2.75 -57.34
N ASN A 123 1.93 3.67 -56.96
CA ASN A 123 2.21 5.10 -56.83
C ASN A 123 2.85 5.47 -55.49
N VAL A 124 2.90 4.52 -54.55
CA VAL A 124 3.48 4.74 -53.22
C VAL A 124 5.01 4.73 -53.33
N PRO A 125 5.69 5.74 -52.77
CA PRO A 125 7.15 5.75 -52.58
C PRO A 125 7.67 4.48 -51.93
N GLU A 126 8.87 4.06 -52.33
CA GLU A 126 9.44 2.78 -51.89
C GLU A 126 9.68 2.73 -50.37
N ASN A 127 10.17 3.81 -49.76
CA ASN A 127 10.34 3.91 -48.31
C ASN A 127 9.01 3.76 -47.55
N GLU A 128 7.94 4.40 -48.05
CA GLU A 128 6.59 4.27 -47.48
C GLU A 128 6.06 2.83 -47.61
N LEU A 129 6.32 2.15 -48.73
CA LEU A 129 5.97 0.73 -48.91
C LEU A 129 6.69 -0.18 -47.92
N HIS A 130 7.98 0.05 -47.68
CA HIS A 130 8.73 -0.67 -46.65
C HIS A 130 8.13 -0.44 -45.26
N PHE A 131 7.73 0.80 -44.96
CA PHE A 131 7.00 1.14 -43.72
C PHE A 131 5.70 0.33 -43.55
N TYR A 132 4.86 0.29 -44.58
CA TYR A 132 3.63 -0.51 -44.57
C TYR A 132 3.91 -1.99 -44.38
N TYR A 133 4.89 -2.53 -45.10
CA TYR A 133 5.29 -3.92 -44.97
C TYR A 133 5.66 -4.26 -43.53
N ALA A 134 6.57 -3.50 -42.94
CA ALA A 134 7.02 -3.73 -41.58
C ALA A 134 5.88 -3.55 -40.58
N GLN A 135 5.02 -2.54 -40.75
CA GLN A 135 3.88 -2.34 -39.87
C GLN A 135 2.96 -3.56 -39.84
N VAL A 136 2.64 -4.10 -41.01
CA VAL A 136 1.78 -5.29 -41.13
C VAL A 136 2.45 -6.51 -40.52
N HIS A 137 3.73 -6.70 -40.80
CA HIS A 137 4.52 -7.80 -40.25
C HIS A 137 4.60 -7.74 -38.71
N ILE A 138 4.91 -6.56 -38.16
CA ILE A 138 4.97 -6.30 -36.71
C ILE A 138 3.59 -6.51 -36.07
N LYS A 139 2.53 -5.99 -36.69
CA LYS A 139 1.15 -6.15 -36.19
C LYS A 139 0.71 -7.61 -36.17
N ASN A 140 1.01 -8.38 -37.23
CA ASN A 140 0.70 -9.80 -37.29
C ASN A 140 1.48 -10.59 -36.23
N SER A 141 2.75 -10.28 -36.04
CA SER A 141 3.58 -10.85 -34.97
C SER A 141 3.02 -10.54 -33.58
N TYR A 142 2.63 -9.28 -33.34
CA TYR A 142 1.93 -8.88 -32.11
C TYR A 142 0.64 -9.69 -31.88
N LEU A 143 -0.22 -9.82 -32.90
CA LEU A 143 -1.47 -10.58 -32.79
C LEU A 143 -1.21 -12.06 -32.51
N SER A 144 -0.17 -12.63 -33.11
CA SER A 144 0.26 -14.01 -32.84
C SER A 144 0.67 -14.18 -31.38
N ILE A 145 1.56 -13.32 -30.86
CA ILE A 145 2.00 -13.40 -29.46
C ILE A 145 0.81 -13.18 -28.51
N LYS A 146 -0.05 -12.19 -28.79
CA LYS A 146 -1.26 -11.94 -28.01
C LYS A 146 -2.15 -13.18 -27.92
N ARG A 147 -2.42 -13.86 -29.04
CA ARG A 147 -3.20 -15.11 -29.05
C ARG A 147 -2.56 -16.19 -28.18
N ILE A 148 -1.24 -16.31 -28.17
CA ILE A 148 -0.55 -17.29 -27.33
C ILE A 148 -0.72 -16.97 -25.85
N VAL A 149 -0.59 -15.69 -25.47
CA VAL A 149 -0.85 -15.23 -24.10
C VAL A 149 -2.28 -15.57 -23.69
N ASP A 150 -3.26 -15.23 -24.53
CA ASP A 150 -4.68 -15.50 -24.27
C ASP A 150 -4.96 -17.03 -24.16
N GLN A 151 -4.33 -17.84 -25.02
CA GLN A 151 -4.44 -19.30 -24.97
C GLN A 151 -3.81 -19.93 -23.71
N ILE A 152 -2.78 -19.31 -23.13
CA ILE A 152 -2.19 -19.78 -21.88
C ILE A 152 -3.18 -19.61 -20.74
N MET A 153 -3.90 -18.49 -20.71
CA MET A 153 -4.87 -18.16 -19.67
C MET A 153 -6.13 -19.02 -19.70
N VAL A 154 -6.57 -19.43 -20.89
CA VAL A 154 -7.75 -20.28 -21.06
C VAL A 154 -7.41 -21.78 -20.96
N ASN A 155 -6.13 -22.13 -20.81
CA ASN A 155 -5.71 -23.53 -20.79
C ASN A 155 -6.14 -24.24 -19.50
N THR A 156 -7.19 -25.05 -19.58
CA THR A 156 -7.76 -25.81 -18.45
C THR A 156 -6.82 -26.87 -17.88
N ASN A 157 -5.74 -27.20 -18.59
CA ASN A 157 -4.77 -28.20 -18.14
C ASN A 157 -3.66 -27.62 -17.24
N LEU A 158 -3.60 -26.30 -17.04
CA LEU A 158 -2.63 -25.66 -16.16
C LEU A 158 -3.29 -25.30 -14.83
N ASP A 159 -2.62 -25.61 -13.72
CA ASP A 159 -3.03 -25.08 -12.43
C ASP A 159 -2.71 -23.56 -12.31
N HIS A 160 -3.22 -22.94 -11.24
CA HIS A 160 -3.06 -21.50 -11.02
C HIS A 160 -1.58 -21.09 -10.85
N GLN A 161 -0.75 -21.91 -10.19
CA GLN A 161 0.67 -21.59 -9.97
C GLN A 161 1.48 -21.74 -11.26
N GLN A 162 1.20 -22.76 -12.07
CA GLN A 162 1.81 -22.98 -13.38
C GLN A 162 1.47 -21.84 -14.34
N THR A 163 0.20 -21.41 -14.35
CA THR A 163 -0.27 -20.27 -15.15
C THR A 163 0.44 -18.99 -14.73
N LYS A 164 0.51 -18.70 -13.42
CA LYS A 164 1.23 -17.55 -12.85
C LYS A 164 2.70 -17.54 -13.28
N LYS A 165 3.39 -18.68 -13.15
CA LYS A 165 4.80 -18.83 -13.53
C LYS A 165 5.01 -18.57 -15.02
N LEU A 166 4.15 -19.13 -15.88
CA LEU A 166 4.30 -19.00 -17.33
C LEU A 166 4.03 -17.59 -17.82
N ILE A 167 2.98 -16.93 -17.33
CA ILE A 167 2.67 -15.53 -17.68
C ILE A 167 3.76 -14.59 -17.19
N SER A 168 4.27 -14.78 -15.97
CA SER A 168 5.37 -13.97 -15.43
C SER A 168 6.66 -14.14 -16.24
N GLN A 169 7.00 -15.36 -16.65
CA GLN A 169 8.13 -15.62 -17.54
C GLN A 169 7.97 -14.95 -18.91
N LEU A 170 6.77 -15.01 -19.49
CA LEU A 170 6.48 -14.35 -20.77
C LEU A 170 6.59 -12.84 -20.67
N TYR A 171 5.99 -12.27 -19.64
CA TYR A 171 6.07 -10.86 -19.36
C TYR A 171 7.55 -10.43 -19.22
N LEU A 172 8.35 -11.16 -18.43
CA LEU A 172 9.78 -10.87 -18.24
C LEU A 172 10.54 -10.91 -19.58
N LYS A 173 10.25 -11.89 -20.43
CA LYS A 173 10.86 -12.00 -21.76
C LYS A 173 10.50 -10.81 -22.66
N ILE A 174 9.22 -10.45 -22.71
CA ILE A 174 8.75 -9.31 -23.51
C ILE A 174 9.36 -8.01 -22.98
N ASN A 175 9.41 -7.82 -21.66
CA ASN A 175 10.02 -6.63 -21.05
C ASN A 175 11.55 -6.60 -21.28
N SER A 176 12.25 -7.73 -21.14
CA SER A 176 13.69 -7.79 -21.44
C SER A 176 13.97 -7.46 -22.91
N SER A 177 13.09 -7.89 -23.83
CA SER A 177 13.18 -7.55 -25.24
C SER A 177 12.98 -6.06 -25.46
N LEU A 178 12.04 -5.42 -24.75
CA LEU A 178 11.86 -3.96 -24.76
C LEU A 178 13.11 -3.22 -24.26
N GLN A 179 13.71 -3.69 -23.16
CA GLN A 179 14.90 -3.06 -22.57
C GLN A 179 16.13 -3.24 -23.48
N ASN A 180 16.35 -4.44 -24.01
CA ASN A 180 17.42 -4.72 -24.97
C ASN A 180 17.25 -3.90 -26.25
N PHE A 181 16.00 -3.71 -26.70
CA PHE A 181 15.71 -2.86 -27.85
C PHE A 181 16.09 -1.41 -27.57
N LYS A 182 15.71 -0.87 -26.41
CA LYS A 182 16.08 0.49 -25.99
C LYS A 182 17.58 0.69 -25.86
N SER A 183 18.28 -0.23 -25.18
CA SER A 183 19.72 -0.13 -24.98
C SER A 183 20.48 -0.15 -26.30
N LYS A 184 19.96 -0.87 -27.31
CA LYS A 184 20.58 -0.98 -28.64
C LYS A 184 20.29 0.24 -29.53
N PHE A 185 19.09 0.81 -29.45
CA PHE A 185 18.62 1.76 -30.46
C PHE A 185 18.47 3.20 -29.99
N GLY A 186 18.53 3.47 -28.67
CA GLY A 186 18.54 4.82 -28.09
C GLY A 186 17.24 5.63 -28.27
N LYS A 187 17.03 6.57 -27.34
CA LYS A 187 15.86 7.44 -27.09
C LYS A 187 14.50 6.74 -26.94
N SER A 188 13.81 7.08 -25.85
CA SER A 188 12.43 6.67 -25.62
C SER A 188 11.45 7.24 -26.65
N ILE A 189 10.31 6.57 -26.88
CA ILE A 189 9.09 7.16 -27.47
C ILE A 189 8.71 8.49 -26.79
N GLU A 190 9.04 8.65 -25.51
CA GLU A 190 8.75 9.89 -24.76
C GLU A 190 9.84 10.96 -24.88
N GLU A 191 11.08 10.61 -25.23
CA GLU A 191 12.20 11.56 -25.39
C GLU A 191 12.32 12.10 -26.83
N SER A 192 11.74 11.39 -27.78
CA SER A 192 11.58 11.85 -29.14
C SER A 192 10.38 12.81 -29.16
N LYS A 193 10.63 14.11 -29.30
CA LYS A 193 9.57 15.07 -29.61
C LYS A 193 8.84 14.52 -30.83
N LEU A 194 7.59 14.11 -30.65
CA LEU A 194 6.68 13.52 -31.64
C LEU A 194 6.50 14.34 -32.94
N GLN A 195 7.09 15.53 -33.00
CA GLN A 195 7.00 16.50 -34.09
C GLN A 195 8.05 16.28 -35.20
N GLU A 196 9.11 15.49 -34.96
CA GLU A 196 10.21 15.27 -35.92
C GLU A 196 10.40 13.79 -36.29
N MET A 197 9.31 13.00 -36.28
CA MET A 197 9.40 11.60 -36.67
C MET A 197 9.51 11.46 -38.19
N GLU A 198 10.68 11.08 -38.69
CA GLU A 198 10.81 10.58 -40.05
C GLU A 198 10.02 9.27 -40.22
N ILE A 199 9.38 9.11 -41.38
CA ILE A 199 8.52 7.98 -41.77
C ILE A 199 9.26 6.62 -41.64
N ASP A 200 10.59 6.63 -41.55
CA ASP A 200 11.43 5.44 -41.66
C ASP A 200 11.77 4.77 -40.32
N ASP A 201 11.25 5.28 -39.20
CA ASP A 201 11.67 4.77 -37.90
C ASP A 201 10.80 3.59 -37.39
N PHE A 202 11.01 2.44 -38.03
CA PHE A 202 10.45 1.13 -37.66
C PHE A 202 10.66 0.78 -36.17
N ARG A 203 11.66 1.38 -35.53
CA ARG A 203 11.99 1.11 -34.14
C ARG A 203 10.86 1.52 -33.22
N PHE A 204 10.18 2.62 -33.53
CA PHE A 204 9.00 3.06 -32.78
C PHE A 204 7.82 2.11 -32.94
N LEU A 205 7.60 1.55 -34.13
CA LEU A 205 6.53 0.57 -34.35
C LEU A 205 6.77 -0.67 -33.48
N ILE A 206 7.99 -1.19 -33.48
CA ILE A 206 8.37 -2.34 -32.64
C ILE A 206 8.14 -2.01 -31.17
N GLN A 207 8.68 -0.87 -30.70
CA GLN A 207 8.52 -0.44 -29.32
C GLN A 207 7.05 -0.27 -28.92
N PHE A 208 6.23 0.35 -29.79
CA PHE A 208 4.81 0.57 -29.56
C PHE A 208 4.05 -0.75 -29.40
N TYR A 209 4.27 -1.72 -30.29
CA TYR A 209 3.57 -3.00 -30.23
C TYR A 209 4.04 -3.88 -29.07
N ILE A 210 5.32 -3.84 -28.70
CA ILE A 210 5.84 -4.51 -27.49
C ILE A 210 5.19 -3.91 -26.24
N GLN A 211 5.14 -2.58 -26.13
CA GLN A 211 4.45 -1.91 -25.01
C GLN A 211 2.95 -2.20 -24.99
N LYS A 212 2.29 -2.26 -26.15
CA LYS A 212 0.89 -2.63 -26.28
C LYS A 212 0.63 -4.06 -25.80
N LEU A 213 1.57 -4.97 -26.02
CA LEU A 213 1.49 -6.34 -25.53
C LEU A 213 1.65 -6.40 -24.01
N LEU A 214 2.64 -5.70 -23.45
CA LEU A 214 2.83 -5.62 -22.00
C LEU A 214 1.58 -5.04 -21.31
N LYS A 215 1.02 -3.95 -21.84
CA LYS A 215 -0.22 -3.36 -21.36
C LYS A 215 -1.40 -4.33 -21.42
N HIS A 216 -1.50 -5.14 -22.48
CA HIS A 216 -2.54 -6.16 -22.58
C HIS A 216 -2.41 -7.21 -21.48
N ILE A 217 -1.18 -7.63 -21.15
CA ILE A 217 -0.93 -8.58 -20.07
C ILE A 217 -1.30 -7.97 -18.71
N GLU A 218 -0.88 -6.74 -18.46
CA GLU A 218 -1.17 -6.03 -17.20
C GLU A 218 -2.66 -5.86 -16.95
N LEU A 219 -3.41 -5.40 -17.95
CA LEU A 219 -4.84 -5.09 -17.78
C LEU A 219 -5.71 -6.34 -17.63
N ASN A 220 -5.38 -7.42 -18.34
CA ASN A 220 -6.25 -8.60 -18.38
C ASN A 220 -5.80 -9.68 -17.41
N TYR A 221 -4.52 -9.71 -17.01
CA TYR A 221 -3.91 -10.82 -16.27
C TYR A 221 -3.17 -10.39 -15.00
N GLN A 222 -3.58 -9.27 -14.40
CA GLN A 222 -2.97 -8.72 -13.18
C GLN A 222 -2.89 -9.72 -12.01
N THR A 223 -3.91 -10.56 -11.84
CA THR A 223 -4.02 -11.52 -10.73
C THR A 223 -3.00 -12.66 -10.79
N VAL A 224 -2.46 -12.94 -11.97
CA VAL A 224 -1.47 -14.00 -12.22
C VAL A 224 -0.08 -13.45 -12.53
N LEU A 225 0.13 -12.13 -12.44
CA LEU A 225 1.46 -11.55 -12.54
C LEU A 225 2.19 -11.69 -11.20
N ASP A 226 3.47 -12.02 -11.28
CA ASP A 226 4.37 -11.96 -10.13
C ASP A 226 4.70 -10.49 -9.80
N HIS A 227 4.37 -10.07 -8.58
CA HIS A 227 4.57 -8.70 -8.12
C HIS A 227 6.05 -8.29 -8.00
N THR A 228 6.97 -9.26 -8.08
CA THR A 228 8.42 -8.99 -8.05
C THR A 228 8.98 -8.56 -9.40
N VAL A 229 8.20 -8.71 -10.47
CA VAL A 229 8.64 -8.44 -11.84
C VAL A 229 8.68 -6.93 -12.14
N PRO A 230 9.67 -6.44 -12.92
CA PRO A 230 9.78 -5.02 -13.29
C PRO A 230 8.64 -4.54 -14.21
N ILE A 231 8.20 -3.30 -14.01
CA ILE A 231 7.12 -2.65 -14.77
C ILE A 231 7.69 -2.08 -16.09
N PRO A 232 6.90 -2.02 -17.19
CA PRO A 232 7.33 -1.43 -18.43
C PRO A 232 7.24 0.08 -18.33
N MET A 233 8.15 0.75 -19.02
CA MET A 233 8.31 2.21 -18.90
C MET A 233 7.06 3.03 -19.23
N ARG A 234 6.23 2.57 -20.16
CA ARG A 234 5.00 3.30 -20.50
C ARG A 234 3.94 3.23 -19.39
N SER A 235 3.91 2.13 -18.64
CA SER A 235 3.02 2.00 -17.48
C SER A 235 3.58 2.78 -16.28
N GLN A 236 4.91 2.93 -16.20
CA GLN A 236 5.55 3.85 -15.24
C GLN A 236 5.16 5.30 -15.56
N LEU A 237 5.41 5.78 -16.78
CA LEU A 237 5.29 7.20 -17.14
C LEU A 237 3.87 7.73 -17.28
N ARG A 238 2.89 6.87 -17.63
CA ARG A 238 1.50 7.32 -17.80
C ARG A 238 0.89 7.89 -16.51
N ASN A 239 1.40 7.48 -15.34
CA ASN A 239 0.89 7.93 -14.06
C ASN A 239 1.86 8.89 -13.35
N THR A 240 3.14 8.97 -13.73
CA THR A 240 4.11 9.76 -12.94
C THR A 240 3.72 11.24 -12.85
N CYS A 241 3.27 11.88 -13.94
CA CYS A 241 2.84 13.28 -13.90
C CYS A 241 1.66 13.50 -12.95
N GLU A 242 0.61 12.66 -13.04
CA GLU A 242 -0.55 12.73 -12.13
C GLU A 242 -0.15 12.47 -10.67
N LEU A 243 0.76 11.52 -10.45
CA LEU A 243 1.29 11.21 -9.12
C LEU A 243 2.11 12.37 -8.54
N LEU A 244 2.90 13.08 -9.37
CA LEU A 244 3.65 14.27 -8.96
C LEU A 244 2.72 15.43 -8.60
N GLU A 245 1.64 15.64 -9.34
CA GLU A 245 0.61 16.63 -9.01
C GLU A 245 -0.03 16.32 -7.65
N LYS A 246 -0.50 15.08 -7.46
CA LYS A 246 -1.07 14.62 -6.17
C LYS A 246 -0.07 14.70 -5.03
N GLN A 247 1.20 14.36 -5.28
CA GLN A 247 2.28 14.50 -4.30
C GLN A 247 2.41 15.95 -3.85
N ASN A 248 2.44 16.90 -4.78
CA ASN A 248 2.54 18.32 -4.44
C ASN A 248 1.36 18.79 -3.58
N GLU A 249 0.14 18.36 -3.91
CA GLU A 249 -1.05 18.66 -3.08
C GLU A 249 -0.93 18.09 -1.66
N ILE A 250 -0.48 16.83 -1.53
CA ILE A 250 -0.26 16.20 -0.22
C ILE A 250 0.78 17.00 0.56
N LEU A 251 1.91 17.36 -0.06
CA LEU A 251 2.97 18.11 0.59
C LEU A 251 2.48 19.45 1.13
N GLN A 252 1.68 20.19 0.36
CA GLN A 252 1.08 21.46 0.81
C GLN A 252 0.18 21.27 2.03
N ARG A 253 -0.63 20.20 2.06
CA ARG A 253 -1.52 19.91 3.20
C ARG A 253 -0.76 19.44 4.44
N THR A 254 0.41 18.83 4.28
CA THR A 254 1.22 18.34 5.40
C THR A 254 2.07 19.41 6.08
N LEU A 255 2.12 20.65 5.57
CA LEU A 255 2.98 21.72 6.09
C LEU A 255 2.70 22.08 7.56
N SER A 256 1.50 21.83 8.06
CA SER A 256 1.12 22.13 9.46
C SER A 256 1.53 21.05 10.46
N LEU A 257 2.10 19.93 10.00
CA LEU A 257 2.52 18.80 10.84
C LEU A 257 3.92 19.03 11.44
N SER A 258 4.31 18.19 12.40
CA SER A 258 5.69 18.22 12.92
C SER A 258 6.73 17.93 11.81
N SER A 259 7.89 18.57 11.90
CA SER A 259 8.98 18.36 10.93
C SER A 259 9.42 16.89 10.85
N GLU A 260 9.38 16.20 11.98
CA GLU A 260 9.69 14.78 12.12
C GLU A 260 8.73 13.92 11.29
N ILE A 261 7.40 14.06 11.46
CA ILE A 261 6.46 13.24 10.69
C ILE A 261 6.45 13.59 9.21
N ILE A 262 6.65 14.87 8.85
CA ILE A 262 6.78 15.30 7.45
C ILE A 262 7.94 14.59 6.76
N SER A 263 9.08 14.44 7.43
CA SER A 263 10.24 13.74 6.88
C SER A 263 9.93 12.26 6.58
N LEU A 264 9.13 11.62 7.43
CA LEU A 264 8.73 10.22 7.29
C LEU A 264 7.71 10.02 6.17
N ILE A 265 6.75 10.95 6.04
CA ILE A 265 5.75 10.94 4.96
C ILE A 265 6.42 11.09 3.58
N LYS A 266 7.53 11.84 3.52
CA LYS A 266 8.30 12.08 2.31
C LYS A 266 9.13 10.88 1.85
N LEU A 267 9.43 9.92 2.72
CA LEU A 267 10.29 8.77 2.38
C LEU A 267 9.85 8.05 1.09
N PRO A 268 8.57 7.69 0.88
CA PRO A 268 8.17 7.04 -0.37
C PRO A 268 8.24 7.95 -1.59
N PHE A 269 8.16 9.27 -1.40
CA PHE A 269 8.14 10.24 -2.48
C PHE A 269 9.50 10.41 -3.16
N GLU A 270 10.59 10.15 -2.44
CA GLU A 270 11.94 10.16 -3.04
C GLU A 270 12.06 9.14 -4.17
N HIS A 271 11.36 8.01 -4.04
CA HIS A 271 11.31 6.96 -5.06
C HIS A 271 10.44 7.30 -6.28
N ILE A 272 9.68 8.40 -6.28
CA ILE A 272 8.93 8.85 -7.48
C ILE A 272 9.91 9.31 -8.57
N LYS A 273 11.02 9.94 -8.20
CA LYS A 273 12.06 10.30 -9.17
C LYS A 273 12.80 9.07 -9.71
N GLU A 274 12.91 8.02 -8.89
CA GLU A 274 13.46 6.74 -9.33
C GLU A 274 12.55 6.00 -10.32
N LEU A 275 11.22 6.22 -10.24
CA LEU A 275 10.28 5.73 -11.26
C LEU A 275 10.59 6.32 -12.65
N GLU A 276 11.05 7.57 -12.71
CA GLU A 276 11.42 8.23 -13.98
C GLU A 276 12.77 7.71 -14.52
N ALA A 277 13.70 7.37 -13.62
CA ALA A 277 15.09 7.09 -13.97
C ALA A 277 15.45 5.61 -14.19
N CYS A 278 14.66 4.63 -13.73
CA CYS A 278 15.15 3.26 -13.55
C CYS A 278 14.33 2.12 -14.20
N PRO A 279 14.98 1.19 -14.95
CA PRO A 279 14.32 0.01 -15.54
C PRO A 279 14.01 -1.13 -14.55
N LYS A 280 14.29 -0.99 -13.25
CA LYS A 280 14.17 -2.06 -12.23
C LYS A 280 12.98 -1.93 -11.27
N PHE A 281 12.11 -0.94 -11.45
CA PHE A 281 10.99 -0.72 -10.54
C PHE A 281 9.96 -1.87 -10.67
N CYS A 282 9.75 -2.64 -9.59
CA CYS A 282 8.83 -3.79 -9.59
C CYS A 282 7.38 -3.40 -9.30
N PHE A 283 6.45 -4.28 -9.67
CA PHE A 283 5.00 -4.11 -9.43
C PHE A 283 4.67 -3.82 -7.97
N SER A 284 5.25 -4.56 -7.01
CA SER A 284 4.97 -4.34 -5.59
C SER A 284 5.32 -2.93 -5.12
N LYS A 285 6.50 -2.42 -5.51
CA LYS A 285 6.92 -1.05 -5.19
C LYS A 285 6.04 0.01 -5.85
N ALA A 286 5.59 -0.20 -7.09
CA ALA A 286 4.72 0.78 -7.75
C ALA A 286 3.31 0.75 -7.23
N TYR A 287 2.74 -0.44 -7.00
CA TYR A 287 1.43 -0.55 -6.37
C TYR A 287 1.47 0.03 -4.97
N PHE A 288 2.54 -0.21 -4.20
CA PHE A 288 2.73 0.46 -2.93
C PHE A 288 2.67 1.98 -3.10
N LEU A 289 3.50 2.56 -3.97
CA LEU A 289 3.64 4.01 -4.14
C LEU A 289 2.37 4.67 -4.69
N ILE A 290 1.75 4.09 -5.71
CA ILE A 290 0.48 4.55 -6.29
C ILE A 290 -0.60 4.54 -5.21
N ASN A 291 -0.81 3.40 -4.54
CA ASN A 291 -1.82 3.31 -3.49
C ASN A 291 -1.50 4.22 -2.30
N TYR A 292 -0.22 4.40 -1.96
CA TYR A 292 0.23 5.30 -0.90
C TYR A 292 -0.19 6.74 -1.20
N ILE A 293 0.04 7.22 -2.43
CA ILE A 293 -0.35 8.56 -2.88
C ILE A 293 -1.87 8.69 -2.91
N GLU A 294 -2.61 7.71 -3.45
CA GLU A 294 -4.08 7.77 -3.48
C GLU A 294 -4.70 7.80 -2.08
N ILE A 295 -4.19 6.98 -1.15
CA ILE A 295 -4.66 6.95 0.25
C ILE A 295 -4.38 8.31 0.91
N TRP A 296 -3.16 8.84 0.76
CA TRP A 296 -2.82 10.16 1.29
C TRP A 296 -3.68 11.27 0.70
N HIS A 297 -3.85 11.29 -0.61
CA HIS A 297 -4.65 12.28 -1.31
C HIS A 297 -6.10 12.28 -0.82
N TYR A 298 -6.70 11.09 -0.71
CA TYR A 298 -8.07 10.91 -0.25
C TYR A 298 -8.28 11.34 1.22
N TYR A 299 -7.43 10.92 2.14
CA TYR A 299 -7.63 11.20 3.57
C TYR A 299 -7.17 12.61 3.98
N SER A 300 -6.12 13.15 3.36
CA SER A 300 -5.68 14.52 3.60
C SER A 300 -6.70 15.57 3.17
N ALA A 301 -7.59 15.24 2.22
CA ALA A 301 -8.63 16.15 1.74
C ALA A 301 -9.82 16.29 2.70
N LYS A 302 -10.00 15.36 3.66
CA LYS A 302 -11.24 15.28 4.45
C LYS A 302 -11.30 16.20 5.66
N GLN A 303 -10.15 16.52 6.25
CA GLN A 303 -10.07 17.25 7.51
C GLN A 303 -8.69 17.86 7.72
N ALA A 304 -8.59 18.79 8.66
CA ALA A 304 -7.31 19.31 9.10
C ALA A 304 -6.42 18.18 9.66
N LEU A 305 -5.18 18.15 9.21
CA LEU A 305 -4.22 17.11 9.57
C LEU A 305 -3.56 17.43 10.91
N THR A 306 -3.57 16.43 11.79
CA THR A 306 -2.75 16.37 13.00
C THR A 306 -1.77 15.21 12.86
N ASP A 307 -0.72 15.17 13.69
CA ASP A 307 0.25 14.06 13.67
C ASP A 307 -0.43 12.69 13.88
N MET A 308 -1.47 12.64 14.71
CA MET A 308 -2.29 11.43 14.90
C MET A 308 -3.05 11.02 13.63
N HIS A 309 -3.62 11.98 12.90
CA HIS A 309 -4.27 11.70 11.62
C HIS A 309 -3.25 11.23 10.57
N ALA A 310 -2.06 11.83 10.54
CA ALA A 310 -0.99 11.40 9.65
C ALA A 310 -0.52 9.98 9.96
N LEU A 311 -0.39 9.59 11.23
CA LEU A 311 -0.11 8.22 11.64
C LEU A 311 -1.20 7.23 11.22
N ASP A 312 -2.48 7.60 11.32
CA ASP A 312 -3.61 6.81 10.80
C ASP A 312 -3.47 6.56 9.30
N ILE A 313 -3.19 7.61 8.52
CA ILE A 313 -3.00 7.50 7.07
C ILE A 313 -1.79 6.60 6.74
N CYS A 314 -0.66 6.78 7.43
CA CYS A 314 0.50 5.91 7.26
C CYS A 314 0.20 4.43 7.57
N MET A 315 -0.63 4.16 8.59
CA MET A 315 -1.06 2.79 8.92
C MET A 315 -1.98 2.20 7.84
N ARG A 316 -2.93 2.98 7.31
CA ARG A 316 -3.78 2.56 6.18
C ARG A 316 -2.96 2.26 4.94
N ALA A 317 -1.96 3.09 4.69
CA ALA A 317 -1.05 2.99 3.56
C ALA A 317 0.07 1.95 3.76
N ASN A 318 0.16 1.34 4.94
CA ASN A 318 1.14 0.33 5.32
C ASN A 318 2.61 0.78 5.16
N LEU A 319 2.90 2.02 5.55
CA LEU A 319 4.27 2.57 5.58
C LEU A 319 5.04 1.98 6.77
N ASN A 320 5.58 0.78 6.62
CA ASN A 320 6.31 0.06 7.68
C ASN A 320 7.81 0.38 7.72
N ALA A 321 8.16 1.65 7.51
CA ALA A 321 9.53 2.14 7.67
C ALA A 321 9.97 2.06 9.14
N ASN A 322 11.21 1.64 9.39
CA ASN A 322 11.73 1.50 10.76
C ASN A 322 11.68 2.83 11.53
N GLN A 323 11.99 3.94 10.86
CA GLN A 323 11.96 5.26 11.46
C GLN A 323 10.55 5.65 11.92
N LEU A 324 9.52 5.27 11.15
CA LEU A 324 8.13 5.54 11.52
C LEU A 324 7.64 4.64 12.66
N ILE A 325 8.11 3.40 12.72
CA ILE A 325 7.84 2.50 13.85
C ILE A 325 8.39 3.12 15.15
N SER A 326 9.64 3.58 15.14
CA SER A 326 10.26 4.23 16.30
C SER A 326 9.54 5.52 16.69
N TYR A 327 9.27 6.39 15.72
CA TYR A 327 8.52 7.63 15.93
C TYR A 327 7.15 7.38 16.56
N SER A 328 6.42 6.38 16.07
CA SER A 328 5.09 6.03 16.61
C SER A 328 5.15 5.62 18.09
N GLY A 329 6.20 4.88 18.47
CA GLY A 329 6.41 4.47 19.86
C GLY A 329 6.73 5.66 20.77
N GLU A 330 7.68 6.52 20.36
CA GLU A 330 8.04 7.72 21.13
C GLU A 330 6.88 8.71 21.23
N PHE A 331 6.10 8.89 20.16
CA PHE A 331 4.90 9.74 20.18
C PHE A 331 3.90 9.29 21.26
N ILE A 332 3.61 7.98 21.33
CA ILE A 332 2.68 7.44 22.32
C ILE A 332 3.28 7.54 23.73
N LYS A 333 4.59 7.25 23.86
CA LYS A 333 5.30 7.34 25.14
C LYS A 333 5.33 8.75 25.70
N ASP A 334 5.59 9.76 24.88
CA ASP A 334 5.55 11.17 25.28
C ASP A 334 4.14 11.55 25.76
N HIS A 335 3.10 11.13 25.03
CA HIS A 335 1.71 11.33 25.46
C HIS A 335 1.41 10.66 26.82
N LEU A 336 1.87 9.41 27.02
CA LEU A 336 1.68 8.69 28.29
C LEU A 336 2.51 9.28 29.44
N SER A 337 3.63 9.93 29.16
CA SER A 337 4.47 10.57 30.19
C SER A 337 3.78 11.73 30.91
N ARG A 338 2.81 12.36 30.23
CA ARG A 338 2.01 13.49 30.74
C ARG A 338 0.83 13.05 31.62
N ILE A 339 0.63 11.75 31.78
CA ILE A 339 -0.42 11.18 32.62
C ILE A 339 0.24 10.73 33.93
N ASP A 340 -0.28 11.15 35.07
CA ASP A 340 0.35 10.83 36.36
C ASP A 340 -0.05 9.43 36.85
N SER A 341 -1.31 9.04 36.65
CA SER A 341 -1.86 7.78 37.16
C SER A 341 -1.61 6.60 36.23
N PHE A 342 -1.06 5.50 36.75
CA PHE A 342 -0.91 4.25 36.00
C PHE A 342 -2.27 3.65 35.58
N GLN A 343 -3.34 3.87 36.34
CA GLN A 343 -4.70 3.46 35.96
C GLN A 343 -5.18 4.20 34.70
N GLU A 344 -4.91 5.50 34.63
CA GLU A 344 -5.25 6.32 33.46
C GLU A 344 -4.38 5.97 32.26
N LYS A 345 -3.08 5.71 32.46
CA LYS A 345 -2.18 5.19 31.40
C LYS A 345 -2.70 3.88 30.83
N LYS A 346 -3.16 2.96 31.69
CA LYS A 346 -3.75 1.69 31.27
C LYS A 346 -5.00 1.91 30.42
N LEU A 347 -5.90 2.80 30.84
CA LEU A 347 -7.09 3.14 30.07
C LEU A 347 -6.73 3.74 28.71
N GLU A 348 -5.75 4.65 28.65
CA GLU A 348 -5.29 5.24 27.40
C GLU A 348 -4.62 4.22 26.47
N LEU A 349 -3.79 3.32 27.00
CA LEU A 349 -3.23 2.22 26.22
C LEU A 349 -4.34 1.34 25.61
N HIS A 350 -5.40 1.04 26.36
CA HIS A 350 -6.56 0.33 25.81
C HIS A 350 -7.27 1.13 24.70
N ARG A 351 -7.39 2.46 24.84
CA ARG A 351 -7.94 3.34 23.79
C ARG A 351 -7.06 3.27 22.54
N TYR A 352 -5.74 3.43 22.65
CA TYR A 352 -4.82 3.30 21.52
C TYR A 352 -4.93 1.92 20.85
N ILE A 353 -4.95 0.83 21.62
CA ILE A 353 -5.10 -0.53 21.06
C ILE A 353 -6.41 -0.65 20.28
N LYS A 354 -7.52 -0.13 20.82
CA LYS A 354 -8.83 -0.15 20.16
C LYS A 354 -8.76 0.64 18.85
N THR A 355 -8.26 1.88 18.88
CA THR A 355 -8.12 2.75 17.72
C THR A 355 -7.29 2.07 16.65
N VAL A 356 -6.07 1.63 16.96
CA VAL A 356 -5.17 0.99 15.99
C VAL A 356 -5.77 -0.29 15.41
N LYS A 357 -6.47 -1.12 16.22
CA LYS A 357 -7.17 -2.31 15.71
C LYS A 357 -8.25 -1.96 14.69
N GLN A 358 -8.96 -0.85 14.88
CA GLN A 358 -10.05 -0.41 14.01
C GLN A 358 -9.58 0.18 12.68
N ILE A 359 -8.31 0.59 12.56
CA ILE A 359 -7.77 1.15 11.31
C ILE A 359 -7.64 0.04 10.25
N PRO A 360 -8.36 0.10 9.11
CA PRO A 360 -8.21 -0.88 8.04
C PRO A 360 -6.89 -0.65 7.31
N ILE A 361 -6.15 -1.73 7.01
CA ILE A 361 -5.03 -1.67 6.07
C ILE A 361 -5.64 -1.66 4.66
N GLN A 362 -5.43 -0.58 3.92
CA GLN A 362 -5.97 -0.39 2.58
C GLN A 362 -4.93 -0.69 1.50
N ASN A 363 -3.66 -0.40 1.78
CA ASN A 363 -2.57 -0.82 0.90
C ASN A 363 -2.16 -2.26 1.24
N LYS A 364 -2.36 -3.18 0.29
CA LYS A 364 -1.98 -4.58 0.46
C LYS A 364 -0.46 -4.77 0.43
N GLU A 365 0.22 -3.92 -0.33
CA GLU A 365 1.67 -3.91 -0.40
C GLU A 365 2.26 -3.18 0.83
N SER A 366 3.44 -3.62 1.25
CA SER A 366 4.20 -2.98 2.33
C SER A 366 5.32 -2.14 1.73
N TYR A 367 5.71 -1.06 2.40
CA TYR A 367 6.87 -0.26 1.99
C TYR A 367 8.17 -1.09 1.98
N ILE A 368 8.36 -1.87 3.05
CA ILE A 368 9.41 -2.88 3.21
C ILE A 368 8.72 -4.25 3.25
N PRO A 369 8.75 -5.04 2.15
CA PRO A 369 8.05 -6.32 2.05
C PRO A 369 8.44 -7.35 3.12
N GLU A 370 9.69 -7.33 3.57
CA GLU A 370 10.24 -8.26 4.56
C GLU A 370 9.73 -7.96 5.99
N ASN A 371 9.28 -6.73 6.23
CA ASN A 371 8.80 -6.29 7.53
C ASN A 371 7.31 -6.57 7.72
N LYS A 372 6.90 -6.75 8.97
CA LYS A 372 5.46 -6.79 9.30
C LYS A 372 4.85 -5.40 9.06
N SER A 373 3.54 -5.36 8.85
CA SER A 373 2.82 -4.09 8.67
C SER A 373 2.99 -3.15 9.86
N LEU A 374 3.01 -1.84 9.64
CA LEU A 374 3.13 -0.82 10.70
C LEU A 374 2.12 -1.05 11.85
N LYS A 375 0.86 -1.31 11.48
CA LYS A 375 -0.23 -1.65 12.42
C LYS A 375 0.14 -2.79 13.36
N LYS A 376 0.77 -3.86 12.86
CA LYS A 376 1.18 -5.02 13.68
C LYS A 376 2.32 -4.66 14.63
N HIS A 377 3.27 -3.82 14.20
CA HIS A 377 4.35 -3.34 15.07
C HIS A 377 3.80 -2.50 16.22
N ILE A 378 2.97 -1.50 15.92
CA ILE A 378 2.36 -0.64 16.94
C ILE A 378 1.50 -1.45 17.91
N LEU A 379 0.67 -2.39 17.41
CA LEU A 379 -0.12 -3.26 18.28
C LEU A 379 0.72 -4.18 19.17
N LYS A 380 1.87 -4.64 18.69
CA LYS A 380 2.79 -5.45 19.50
C LYS A 380 3.37 -4.58 20.61
N TRP A 381 3.92 -3.42 20.25
CA TRP A 381 4.51 -2.48 21.21
C TRP A 381 3.51 -2.04 22.28
N LEU A 382 2.29 -1.66 21.88
CA LEU A 382 1.22 -1.27 22.82
C LEU A 382 0.85 -2.38 23.82
N LYS A 383 0.88 -3.65 23.39
CA LYS A 383 0.61 -4.79 24.29
C LYS A 383 1.74 -5.03 25.28
N GLU A 384 2.99 -4.86 24.84
CA GLU A 384 4.16 -4.95 25.70
C GLU A 384 4.14 -3.83 26.75
N GLU A 385 3.80 -2.61 26.33
CA GLU A 385 3.65 -1.46 27.23
C GLU A 385 2.50 -1.65 28.23
N LEU A 386 1.36 -2.18 27.78
CA LEU A 386 0.24 -2.52 28.66
C LEU A 386 0.64 -3.57 29.70
N THR A 387 1.38 -4.61 29.28
CA THR A 387 1.89 -5.66 30.19
C THR A 387 2.85 -5.08 31.23
N PHE A 388 3.65 -4.08 30.84
CA PHE A 388 4.53 -3.37 31.76
C PHE A 388 3.72 -2.58 32.80
N VAL A 389 2.73 -1.78 32.36
CA VAL A 389 1.85 -1.02 33.27
C VAL A 389 1.08 -1.94 34.22
N ASP A 390 0.58 -3.08 33.74
CA ASP A 390 -0.10 -4.08 34.57
C ASP A 390 0.79 -4.62 35.68
N LYS A 391 2.04 -4.97 35.36
CA LYS A 391 3.01 -5.43 36.37
C LYS A 391 3.33 -4.37 37.42
N VAL A 392 3.46 -3.10 37.00
CA VAL A 392 3.71 -1.99 37.94
C VAL A 392 2.51 -1.79 38.86
N LEU A 393 1.29 -1.87 38.33
CA LEU A 393 0.06 -1.81 39.13
C LEU A 393 -0.03 -2.98 40.12
N GLU A 394 0.21 -4.21 39.69
CA GLU A 394 0.24 -5.39 40.56
C GLU A 394 1.27 -5.24 41.70
N GLN A 395 2.47 -4.75 41.39
CA GLN A 395 3.51 -4.48 42.39
C GLN A 395 3.12 -3.35 43.35
N SER A 396 2.49 -2.28 42.85
CA SER A 396 2.01 -1.18 43.68
C SER A 396 0.89 -1.63 44.64
N VAL A 397 0.01 -2.54 44.23
CA VAL A 397 -1.01 -3.17 45.09
C VAL A 397 -0.35 -4.08 46.12
N THR A 398 0.70 -4.80 45.75
CA THR A 398 1.45 -5.68 46.66
C THR A 398 2.24 -4.90 47.73
N LEU A 399 2.60 -3.63 47.45
CA LEU A 399 3.34 -2.74 48.35
C LEU A 399 2.47 -1.76 49.14
N GLN A 400 1.13 -1.80 49.01
CA GLN A 400 0.22 -1.00 49.81
C GLN A 400 0.11 -1.54 51.24
N ILE A 401 1.08 -1.15 52.09
CA ILE A 401 0.82 -0.91 53.52
C ILE A 401 -0.19 0.26 53.56
N PRO A 402 -1.41 0.11 54.10
CA PRO A 402 -2.42 1.15 53.98
C PRO A 402 -2.09 2.34 54.90
N ALA A 403 -1.95 3.52 54.30
CA ALA A 403 -2.22 4.78 55.00
C ALA A 403 -3.73 4.85 55.30
N PRO A 404 -4.13 5.43 56.44
CA PRO A 404 -5.49 5.34 56.94
C PRO A 404 -6.42 6.29 56.19
N ASN A 405 -7.68 5.84 55.99
CA ASN A 405 -8.90 6.61 55.69
C ASN A 405 -9.51 6.41 54.30
N THR A 406 -9.98 5.20 53.99
CA THR A 406 -11.41 4.91 53.64
C THR A 406 -11.57 3.40 53.37
N PRO A 407 -12.45 2.67 54.07
CA PRO A 407 -12.60 1.23 53.86
C PRO A 407 -13.57 0.95 52.72
N LEU A 408 -13.04 0.45 51.60
CA LEU A 408 -13.76 -0.50 50.75
C LEU A 408 -13.65 -1.86 51.44
N GLU A 409 -14.75 -2.35 51.99
CA GLU A 409 -14.84 -3.69 52.60
C GLU A 409 -14.69 -4.77 51.51
N VAL A 410 -13.45 -5.15 51.24
CA VAL A 410 -13.17 -6.48 50.69
C VAL A 410 -13.23 -7.46 51.87
N PRO A 411 -14.05 -8.52 51.83
CA PRO A 411 -14.14 -9.47 52.93
C PRO A 411 -12.79 -10.15 53.12
N LYS A 412 -12.09 -9.82 54.21
CA LYS A 412 -10.86 -10.49 54.62
C LYS A 412 -11.19 -11.94 54.96
N GLU A 413 -10.60 -12.90 54.26
CA GLU A 413 -10.69 -14.31 54.63
C GLU A 413 -10.06 -14.51 56.02
N LYS A 414 -10.88 -14.90 57.01
CA LYS A 414 -10.41 -15.16 58.38
C LYS A 414 -9.72 -16.53 58.47
N LEU A 415 -8.62 -16.58 59.20
CA LEU A 415 -7.86 -17.80 59.45
C LEU A 415 -8.63 -18.73 60.39
N ASN A 416 -8.84 -19.98 59.97
CA ASN A 416 -9.50 -20.99 60.79
C ASN A 416 -8.49 -21.59 61.78
N ILE A 417 -8.77 -21.47 63.08
CA ILE A 417 -7.95 -22.04 64.15
C ILE A 417 -8.72 -23.14 64.87
N ASN A 418 -8.06 -24.27 65.10
CA ASN A 418 -8.62 -25.40 65.84
C ASN A 418 -8.45 -25.20 67.36
N LEU A 419 -9.03 -24.11 67.87
CA LEU A 419 -9.13 -23.76 69.29
C LEU A 419 -10.47 -23.08 69.52
N THR A 420 -11.07 -23.28 70.69
CA THR A 420 -12.31 -22.59 71.08
C THR A 420 -12.05 -21.14 71.51
N ASN A 421 -13.09 -20.30 71.56
CA ASN A 421 -12.96 -18.88 71.94
C ASN A 421 -12.21 -18.66 73.28
N PRO A 422 -12.46 -19.45 74.35
CA PRO A 422 -11.70 -19.33 75.60
C PRO A 422 -10.22 -19.72 75.46
N GLU A 423 -9.93 -20.74 74.66
CA GLU A 423 -8.57 -21.23 74.43
C GLU A 423 -7.74 -20.26 73.60
N ILE A 424 -8.33 -19.63 72.58
CA ILE A 424 -7.70 -18.56 71.80
C ILE A 424 -7.36 -17.38 72.72
N ALA A 425 -8.30 -16.95 73.56
CA ALA A 425 -8.07 -15.84 74.48
C ALA A 425 -6.92 -16.14 75.46
N LEU A 426 -6.87 -17.36 76.00
CA LEU A 426 -5.79 -17.81 76.89
C LEU A 426 -4.44 -17.93 76.15
N PHE A 427 -4.43 -18.45 74.92
CA PHE A 427 -3.22 -18.58 74.11
C PHE A 427 -2.60 -17.21 73.80
N PHE A 428 -3.42 -16.24 73.36
CA PHE A 428 -2.96 -14.86 73.14
C PHE A 428 -2.54 -14.16 74.42
N ARG A 429 -3.17 -14.48 75.56
CA ARG A 429 -2.73 -13.99 76.87
C ARG A 429 -1.32 -14.46 77.18
N LEU A 430 -1.04 -15.76 77.03
CA LEU A 430 0.29 -16.33 77.26
C LEU A 430 1.33 -15.68 76.36
N MET A 431 1.06 -15.52 75.06
CA MET A 431 1.99 -14.89 74.13
C MET A 431 2.37 -13.47 74.54
N VAL A 432 1.45 -12.70 75.14
CA VAL A 432 1.77 -11.36 75.60
C VAL A 432 2.44 -11.38 76.97
N GLU A 433 2.07 -12.27 77.87
CA GLU A 433 2.74 -12.45 79.18
C GLU A 433 4.19 -12.92 79.01
N THR A 434 4.49 -13.71 77.98
CA THR A 434 5.85 -14.14 77.63
C THR A 434 6.59 -13.16 76.71
N ASN A 435 6.00 -11.98 76.43
CA ASN A 435 6.54 -10.96 75.51
C ASN A 435 6.81 -11.45 74.07
N LEU A 436 6.15 -12.53 73.62
CA LEU A 436 6.16 -12.93 72.21
C LEU A 436 5.37 -11.95 71.34
N ILE A 437 4.33 -11.34 71.90
CA ILE A 437 3.54 -10.28 71.26
C ILE A 437 3.59 -9.05 72.16
N GLN A 438 3.93 -7.89 71.58
CA GLN A 438 3.88 -6.60 72.25
C GLN A 438 2.79 -5.73 71.61
N THR A 439 1.91 -5.16 72.43
CA THR A 439 0.81 -4.30 71.96
C THR A 439 0.71 -3.06 72.84
N SER A 440 0.36 -1.90 72.27
CA SER A 440 0.20 -0.68 73.07
C SER A 440 -1.05 -0.72 73.94
N THR A 441 -2.08 -1.48 73.56
CA THR A 441 -3.27 -1.73 74.39
C THR A 441 -3.78 -3.16 74.26
N ARG A 442 -4.34 -3.73 75.33
CA ARG A 442 -4.94 -5.07 75.29
C ARG A 442 -6.14 -5.16 74.34
N THR A 443 -6.81 -4.04 74.11
CA THR A 443 -7.93 -3.94 73.17
C THR A 443 -7.54 -4.31 71.74
N GLN A 444 -6.33 -3.97 71.30
CA GLN A 444 -5.80 -4.33 69.97
C GLN A 444 -5.71 -5.84 69.77
N ILE A 445 -5.43 -6.60 70.84
CA ILE A 445 -5.39 -8.07 70.78
C ILE A 445 -6.80 -8.60 70.51
N PHE A 446 -7.80 -8.03 71.19
CA PHE A 446 -9.19 -8.47 71.02
C PHE A 446 -9.69 -8.16 69.61
N ASP A 447 -9.39 -6.97 69.09
CA ASP A 447 -9.70 -6.60 67.70
C ASP A 447 -8.99 -7.51 66.70
N PHE A 448 -7.70 -7.79 66.93
CA PHE A 448 -6.95 -8.71 66.08
C PHE A 448 -7.59 -10.11 66.03
N ILE A 449 -7.95 -10.67 67.19
CA ILE A 449 -8.60 -11.98 67.28
C ILE A 449 -9.93 -11.97 66.52
N THR A 450 -10.78 -10.95 66.72
CA THR A 450 -12.12 -10.93 66.11
C THR A 450 -12.09 -10.68 64.61
N ASP A 451 -11.13 -9.89 64.14
CA ASP A 451 -11.05 -9.47 62.75
C ASP A 451 -10.36 -10.52 61.87
N ASN A 452 -9.44 -11.31 62.43
CA ASN A 452 -8.58 -12.21 61.66
C ASN A 452 -8.81 -13.69 61.91
N LEU A 453 -9.47 -14.09 63.02
CA LEU A 453 -9.64 -15.50 63.38
C LEU A 453 -11.10 -15.96 63.32
N LYS A 454 -11.29 -17.22 62.94
CA LYS A 454 -12.54 -17.98 63.09
C LYS A 454 -12.24 -19.35 63.69
N THR A 455 -13.23 -19.97 64.30
CA THR A 455 -13.13 -21.34 64.87
C THR A 455 -13.95 -22.31 64.03
N GLU A 456 -13.71 -23.61 64.17
CA GLU A 456 -14.54 -24.63 63.52
C GLU A 456 -16.04 -24.48 63.86
N THR A 457 -16.34 -24.00 65.07
CA THR A 457 -17.72 -23.85 65.57
C THR A 457 -18.33 -22.46 65.34
N SER A 458 -17.54 -21.44 64.98
CA SER A 458 -18.02 -20.06 64.90
C SER A 458 -17.24 -19.22 63.89
N GLU A 459 -17.95 -18.72 62.88
CA GLU A 459 -17.42 -17.87 61.80
C GLU A 459 -17.16 -16.42 62.25
N SER A 460 -17.90 -15.95 63.27
CA SER A 460 -17.71 -14.65 63.89
C SER A 460 -17.38 -14.80 65.38
N LEU A 461 -16.38 -14.06 65.86
CA LEU A 461 -15.98 -14.04 67.26
C LEU A 461 -16.47 -12.75 67.91
N SER A 462 -17.08 -12.88 69.09
CA SER A 462 -17.52 -11.70 69.86
C SER A 462 -16.37 -11.15 70.70
N LYS A 463 -16.03 -9.87 70.46
CA LYS A 463 -14.99 -9.13 71.21
C LYS A 463 -15.24 -9.15 72.71
N ALA A 464 -16.51 -9.01 73.14
CA ALA A 464 -16.89 -9.05 74.54
C ALA A 464 -16.61 -10.43 75.16
N ASN A 465 -16.85 -11.50 74.40
CA ASN A 465 -16.63 -12.87 74.87
C ASN A 465 -15.13 -13.18 74.98
N ILE A 466 -14.33 -12.79 73.98
CA ILE A 466 -12.86 -12.93 74.01
C ILE A 466 -12.27 -12.14 75.18
N LYS A 467 -12.71 -10.89 75.40
CA LYS A 467 -12.27 -10.06 76.54
C LYS A 467 -12.55 -10.76 77.88
N ASN A 468 -13.77 -11.27 78.08
CA ASN A 468 -14.13 -11.93 79.34
C ASN A 468 -13.28 -13.19 79.58
N LYS A 469 -13.09 -14.02 78.55
CA LYS A 469 -12.29 -15.25 78.67
C LYS A 469 -10.79 -15.00 78.79
N TYR A 470 -10.31 -13.87 78.28
CA TYR A 470 -8.92 -13.44 78.44
C TYR A 470 -8.59 -13.14 79.91
N TYR A 471 -9.45 -12.38 80.59
CA TYR A 471 -9.24 -12.03 82.00
C TYR A 471 -9.64 -13.15 82.97
N SER A 472 -10.66 -13.93 82.61
CA SER A 472 -11.16 -15.05 83.41
C SER A 472 -11.20 -16.34 82.56
N PRO A 473 -10.04 -16.98 82.33
CA PRO A 473 -9.97 -18.24 81.59
C PRO A 473 -10.57 -19.40 82.41
N GLU A 474 -11.22 -20.33 81.73
CA GLU A 474 -11.78 -21.52 82.35
C GLU A 474 -10.66 -22.56 82.61
N HIS A 475 -10.81 -23.37 83.67
CA HIS A 475 -9.82 -24.40 84.01
C HIS A 475 -9.63 -25.42 82.86
N THR A 476 -10.69 -25.72 82.11
CA THR A 476 -10.66 -26.59 80.93
C THR A 476 -9.77 -26.03 79.82
N SER A 477 -9.75 -24.71 79.63
CA SER A 477 -8.92 -24.04 78.62
C SER A 477 -7.43 -24.18 78.90
N PHE A 478 -7.01 -24.22 80.17
CA PHE A 478 -5.59 -24.41 80.53
C PHE A 478 -5.06 -25.76 80.07
N GLU A 479 -5.81 -26.83 80.27
CA GLU A 479 -5.38 -28.17 79.87
C GLU A 479 -5.27 -28.32 78.35
N THR A 480 -6.23 -27.76 77.59
CA THR A 480 -6.15 -27.79 76.13
C THR A 480 -4.99 -26.95 75.59
N VAL A 481 -4.81 -25.72 76.08
CA VAL A 481 -3.71 -24.85 75.65
C VAL A 481 -2.35 -25.43 76.03
N LYS A 482 -2.23 -26.03 77.21
CA LYS A 482 -1.02 -26.75 77.63
C LYS A 482 -0.69 -27.90 76.69
N LYS A 483 -1.68 -28.72 76.31
CA LYS A 483 -1.48 -29.80 75.33
C LYS A 483 -1.04 -29.25 73.97
N ALA A 484 -1.65 -28.16 73.51
CA ALA A 484 -1.28 -27.51 72.25
C ALA A 484 0.19 -27.03 72.27
N LEU A 485 0.64 -26.41 73.37
CA LEU A 485 2.02 -25.96 73.54
C LEU A 485 3.02 -27.13 73.61
N ILE A 486 2.67 -28.22 74.30
CA ILE A 486 3.50 -29.44 74.33
C ILE A 486 3.63 -30.03 72.92
N ASN A 487 2.53 -30.12 72.17
CA ASN A 487 2.56 -30.60 70.79
C ASN A 487 3.45 -29.72 69.90
N MET A 488 3.40 -28.39 70.04
CA MET A 488 4.30 -27.47 69.31
C MET A 488 5.76 -27.73 69.67
N LEU A 489 6.05 -28.00 70.94
CA LEU A 489 7.38 -28.32 71.43
C LEU A 489 7.88 -29.70 70.95
N ASP A 490 7.00 -30.68 70.84
CA ASP A 490 7.34 -32.00 70.29
C ASP A 490 7.57 -31.96 68.78
N VAL A 491 6.85 -31.10 68.04
CA VAL A 491 7.15 -30.81 66.62
C VAL A 491 8.55 -30.20 66.49
N LEU A 492 8.88 -29.20 67.32
CA LEU A 492 10.23 -28.61 67.36
C LEU A 492 11.33 -29.64 67.65
N LYS A 493 11.08 -30.61 68.54
CA LYS A 493 12.02 -31.70 68.85
C LYS A 493 12.16 -32.75 67.75
N ARG A 494 11.18 -32.86 66.85
CA ARG A 494 11.22 -33.79 65.71
C ARG A 494 12.02 -33.21 64.54
N ASP A 495 12.00 -31.89 64.41
CA ASP A 495 12.66 -31.14 63.32
C ASP A 495 14.08 -30.66 63.71
N LEU A 496 14.51 -30.94 64.95
CA LEU A 496 15.90 -30.88 65.46
C LEU A 496 16.49 -32.28 65.54
#